data_AF-A0A2V6DPU6-F1
#
_entry.id   AF-A0A2V6DPU6-F1
#
_cell.length_a   1.000
_cell.length_b   1.000
_cell.length_c   1.000
_cell.angle_alpha   90.00
_cell.angle_beta   90.00
_cell.angle_gamma   90.00
#
_symmetry.space_group_name_H-M   'P 1'
#
loop_
_entity.id
_entity.type
_entity.pdbx_description
1 polymer ?
#
loop_
_entity_poly.entity_id
_entity_poly.type
_entity_poly.pdbx_seq_one_letter_code
_entity_poly.pdbx_strand_id
1 'polypeptide(L)' 'MEITGGCVCGGTRYALTSAPFSLGDCHCIDCRRSAGAPYVTWGSVRREDLVVTRG' A
#
# COMPACT_ATOMS: atom_id res chain seq x y z
N MET A 1 16.77 2.20 -3.59
CA MET A 1 16.04 1.23 -4.42
C MET A 1 14.64 1.79 -4.56
N GLU A 2 14.15 1.98 -5.79
CA GLU A 2 12.83 2.57 -6.02
C GLU A 2 11.79 1.46 -6.22
N ILE A 3 10.70 1.49 -5.45
CA ILE A 3 9.58 0.53 -5.57
C ILE A 3 8.36 1.31 -6.05
N THR A 4 7.79 0.93 -7.19
CA THR A 4 6.61 1.59 -7.75
C THR A 4 5.33 0.79 -7.47
N GLY A 5 4.21 1.50 -7.35
CA GLY A 5 2.91 0.90 -7.06
C GLY A 5 1.74 1.81 -7.40
N GLY A 6 0.52 1.31 -7.20
CA GLY A 6 -0.69 2.09 -7.43
C GLY A 6 -1.95 1.25 -7.48
N CYS A 7 -3.09 1.94 -7.60
CA CYS A 7 -4.40 1.30 -7.71
C CYS A 7 -4.58 0.59 -9.05
N VAL A 8 -5.28 -0.55 -9.09
CA VAL A 8 -5.54 -1.31 -10.32
C VAL A 8 -6.20 -0.46 -11.42
N CYS A 9 -7.05 0.51 -11.05
CA CYS A 9 -7.74 1.37 -12.02
C CYS A 9 -6.84 2.33 -12.81
N GLY A 10 -5.59 2.57 -12.36
CA GLY A 10 -4.71 3.53 -13.02
C GLY A 10 -4.78 4.97 -12.51
N GLY A 11 -5.81 5.34 -11.75
CA GLY A 11 -6.01 6.70 -11.25
C GLY A 11 -4.93 7.15 -10.27
N THR A 12 -4.44 6.25 -9.42
CA THR A 12 -3.42 6.56 -8.41
C THR A 12 -2.13 5.79 -8.66
N ARG A 13 -0.98 6.48 -8.64
CA ARG A 13 0.37 5.92 -8.76
C ARG A 13 1.30 6.54 -7.73
N TYR A 14 2.24 5.75 -7.23
CA TYR A 14 3.24 6.19 -6.28
C TYR A 14 4.58 5.47 -6.48
N ALA A 15 5.64 6.07 -5.93
CA ALA A 15 6.96 5.49 -5.77
C ALA A 15 7.38 5.55 -4.29
N LEU A 16 8.09 4.52 -3.85
CA LEU A 16 8.70 4.42 -2.52
C LEU A 16 10.21 4.48 -2.66
N THR A 17 10.87 5.34 -1.87
CA THR A 17 12.34 5.46 -1.84
C THR A 17 13.00 4.55 -0.82
N SER A 18 12.21 3.92 0.05
CA SER A 18 12.63 2.94 1.05
C SER A 18 11.80 1.66 0.96
N ALA A 19 12.33 0.57 1.54
CA ALA A 19 11.52 -0.63 1.76
C ALA A 19 10.44 -0.37 2.82
N PRO A 20 9.22 -0.92 2.66
CA PRO A 20 8.23 -0.91 3.71
C PRO A 20 8.69 -1.68 4.95
N PHE A 21 8.27 -1.21 6.13
CA PHE A 21 8.47 -1.86 7.42
C PHE A 21 7.12 -2.17 8.09
N SER A 22 7.16 -2.95 9.18
CA SER A 22 5.96 -3.39 9.92
C SER A 22 4.92 -4.04 8.99
N LEU A 23 5.37 -5.03 8.22
CA LEU A 23 4.49 -5.83 7.38
C LEU A 23 3.56 -6.68 8.26
N GLY A 24 2.28 -6.73 7.92
CA GLY A 24 1.32 -7.54 8.66
C GLY A 24 0.02 -7.76 7.91
N ASP A 25 -0.56 -8.94 8.10
CA ASP A 25 -1.84 -9.31 7.53
C ASP A 25 -2.97 -8.93 8.49
N CYS A 26 -3.86 -8.05 8.02
CA CYS A 26 -5.01 -7.61 8.80
C CYS A 26 -6.24 -8.46 8.47
N HIS A 27 -6.78 -9.11 9.50
CA HIS A 27 -7.94 -9.99 9.42
C HIS A 27 -9.24 -9.35 9.93
N CYS A 28 -9.23 -8.04 10.26
CA CYS A 28 -10.43 -7.38 10.78
C CYS A 28 -11.56 -7.40 9.74
N ILE A 29 -12.80 -7.27 10.21
CA ILE A 29 -13.99 -7.34 9.36
C ILE A 29 -13.98 -6.26 8.26
N ASP A 30 -13.45 -5.08 8.56
CA ASP A 30 -13.41 -3.95 7.62
C ASP A 30 -12.42 -4.20 6.49
N CYS A 31 -11.20 -4.67 6.80
CA CYS A 31 -10.21 -5.01 5.78
C CYS A 31 -10.70 -6.14 4.87
N ARG A 32 -11.31 -7.18 5.44
CA ARG A 32 -11.87 -8.29 4.67
C ARG A 32 -12.98 -7.85 3.72
N ARG A 33 -13.90 -7.01 4.21
CA ARG A 33 -14.99 -6.45 3.39
C ARG A 33 -14.46 -5.52 2.30
N SER A 34 -13.52 -4.64 2.63
CA SER A 34 -12.96 -3.67 1.68
C SER A 34 -12.24 -4.34 0.52
N ALA A 35 -11.51 -5.43 0.76
CA ALA A 35 -10.76 -6.13 -0.28
C ALA A 35 -11.54 -7.27 -0.95
N GLY A 36 -12.64 -7.72 -0.35
CA GLY A 36 -13.32 -8.95 -0.77
C GLY A 36 -12.44 -10.20 -0.61
N ALA A 37 -11.53 -10.20 0.36
CA ALA A 37 -10.49 -11.21 0.55
C ALA A 37 -10.39 -11.66 2.01
N PRO A 38 -9.72 -12.80 2.32
CA PRO A 38 -9.55 -13.28 3.69
C PRO A 38 -8.75 -12.34 4.62
N TYR A 39 -7.91 -11.48 4.05
CA TYR A 39 -7.13 -10.45 4.74
C TYR A 39 -6.59 -9.40 3.76
N VAL A 40 -5.99 -8.33 4.29
CA VAL A 40 -5.18 -7.35 3.55
C VAL A 40 -3.79 -7.30 4.14
N THR A 41 -2.76 -7.39 3.31
CA THR A 41 -1.37 -7.15 3.73
C THR A 41 -1.09 -5.65 3.76
N TRP A 42 -0.69 -5.15 4.93
CA TRP A 42 -0.26 -3.77 5.12
C TRP A 42 1.25 -3.68 5.27
N GLY A 43 1.80 -2.52 4.91
CA GLY A 43 3.16 -2.12 5.19
C GLY A 43 3.22 -0.62 5.42
N SER A 44 4.19 -0.17 6.21
CA SER A 44 4.41 1.24 6.52
C SER A 44 5.68 1.73 5.85
N VAL A 45 5.68 3.00 5.43
CA VAL A 45 6.88 3.74 5.03
C VAL A 45 6.87 5.06 5.77
N ARG A 46 8.04 5.72 5.86
CA ARG A 46 8.05 7.10 6.37
C ARG A 46 7.33 8.00 5.37
N ARG A 47 6.78 9.11 5.87
CA ARG A 47 5.99 10.04 5.05
C ARG A 47 6.83 10.60 3.89
N GLU A 48 8.08 10.93 4.19
CA GLU A 48 9.08 11.46 3.26
C GLU A 48 9.49 10.46 2.18
N ASP A 49 9.32 9.15 2.45
CA ASP A 49 9.69 8.09 1.52
C ASP A 49 8.57 7.73 0.53
N LEU A 50 7.38 8.34 0.66
CA LEU A 50 6.23 8.14 -0.22
C LEU A 50 6.05 9.32 -1.18
N VAL A 51 6.26 9.07 -2.47
CA VAL A 51 6.03 10.06 -3.54
C VAL A 51 4.80 9.65 -4.35
N VAL A 52 3.73 10.43 -4.28
CA VAL A 52 2.55 10.25 -5.14
C VAL A 52 2.83 10.88 -6.51
N THR A 53 2.85 10.07 -7.56
CA THR A 53 3.20 10.49 -8.92
C THR A 53 1.98 10.74 -9.80
N ARG A 54 0.81 10.19 -9.42
CA ARG A 54 -0.49 10.43 -10.05
C ARG A 54 -1.60 10.23 -9.01
N GLY A 55 -2.62 11.09 -9.02
CA GLY A 55 -3.78 11.03 -8.15
C GLY A 55 -5.06 11.27 -8.92
#